data_AF-A0A933RSY4-F1
#
_entry.id   AF-A0A933RSY4-F1
#
_cell.length_a   1.000
_cell.length_b   1.000
_cell.length_c   1.000
_cell.angle_alpha   90.00
_cell.angle_beta   90.00
_cell.angle_gamma   90.00
#
_symmetry.space_group_name_H-M   'P 1'
#
loop_
_entity.id
_entity.type
_entity.pdbx_description
1 polymer ?
#
loop_
_entity_poly.entity_id
_entity_poly.type
_entity_poly.pdbx_seq_one_letter_code
_entity_poly.pdbx_strand_id
1 'polypeptide(L)'
;MTKASMECSAGISNPSIEDWKKRGKPVLGYICAYIPRELIHAGGILPYRIGARGCATTTQADAWMASLTCSFSRSCLELALRGEYSFLDGLISMNTCECMRRMCDNTQGNNAPQYHEDIN
;
A
#
# COMPACT_ATOMS: atom_id res chain seq x y z
N MET A 1 21.02 -11.48 9.99
CA MET A 1 20.26 -10.74 8.95
C MET A 1 21.25 -9.91 8.16
N THR A 2 21.41 -10.18 6.86
CA THR A 2 22.35 -9.47 5.99
C THR A 2 21.93 -8.00 5.84
N LYS A 3 22.91 -7.07 5.77
CA LYS A 3 22.66 -5.62 5.67
C LYS A 3 21.66 -5.25 4.56
N ALA A 4 21.71 -5.96 3.43
CA ALA A 4 20.77 -5.79 2.32
C ALA A 4 19.30 -6.07 2.70
N SER A 5 19.02 -7.05 3.57
CA SER A 5 17.66 -7.31 4.04
C SER A 5 17.16 -6.23 4.99
N MET A 6 18.04 -5.63 5.80
CA MET A 6 17.70 -4.51 6.68
C MET A 6 17.43 -3.23 5.90
N GLU A 7 18.22 -2.94 4.87
CA GLU A 7 18.01 -1.80 3.97
C GLU A 7 16.66 -1.89 3.26
N CYS A 8 16.28 -3.08 2.76
CA CYS A 8 14.95 -3.33 2.19
C CYS A 8 13.80 -3.25 3.19
N SER A 9 14.08 -3.20 4.50
CA SER A 9 13.06 -3.17 5.55
C SER A 9 12.84 -1.78 6.15
N ALA A 10 13.80 -0.87 5.95
CA ALA A 10 13.87 0.40 6.67
C ALA A 10 12.93 1.47 6.10
N GLY A 11 12.67 1.45 4.78
CA GLY A 11 11.86 2.45 4.08
C GLY A 11 10.56 1.89 3.48
N ILE A 12 9.70 2.80 3.02
CA ILE A 12 8.55 2.46 2.16
C ILE A 12 9.06 2.14 0.75
N SER A 13 9.98 2.96 0.21
CA SER A 13 10.68 2.69 -1.04
C SER A 13 12.01 1.96 -0.80
N ASN A 14 12.37 1.09 -1.75
CA ASN A 14 13.61 0.32 -1.75
C ASN A 14 14.29 0.42 -3.13
N PRO A 15 15.62 0.30 -3.22
CA PRO A 15 16.35 0.37 -4.50
C PRO A 15 15.83 -0.63 -5.55
N SER A 16 15.41 -1.82 -5.13
CA SER A 16 14.84 -2.83 -6.02
C SER A 16 13.53 -2.41 -6.69
N ILE A 17 12.72 -1.58 -6.02
CA ILE A 17 11.47 -1.04 -6.56
C ILE A 17 11.80 0.02 -7.62
N GLU A 18 12.76 0.89 -7.33
CA GLU A 18 13.22 1.90 -8.28
C GLU A 18 13.82 1.27 -9.55
N ASP A 19 14.63 0.23 -9.40
CA ASP A 19 15.19 -0.50 -10.54
C ASP A 19 14.11 -1.24 -11.34
N TRP A 20 13.03 -1.69 -10.70
CA TRP A 20 11.87 -2.25 -11.38
C TRP A 20 11.12 -1.19 -12.19
N LYS A 21 10.88 0.00 -11.60
CA LYS A 21 10.25 1.14 -12.30
C LYS A 21 11.11 1.64 -13.47
N LYS A 22 12.45 1.68 -13.33
CA LYS A 22 13.38 2.02 -14.42
C LYS A 22 13.26 1.07 -15.62
N ARG A 23 12.86 -0.19 -15.40
CA ARG A 23 12.58 -1.16 -16.48
C ARG A 23 11.21 -0.96 -17.13
N GLY A 24 10.47 0.10 -16.77
CA GLY A 24 9.15 0.43 -17.31
C GLY A 24 8.06 -0.54 -16.86
N LYS A 25 8.29 -1.32 -15.80
CA LYS A 25 7.31 -2.31 -15.32
C LYS A 25 6.46 -1.73 -14.19
N PRO A 26 5.15 -2.05 -14.15
CA PRO A 26 4.26 -1.52 -13.14
C PRO A 26 4.50 -2.16 -11.76
N VAL A 27 4.17 -1.40 -10.71
CA VAL A 27 4.20 -1.80 -9.31
C VAL A 27 2.79 -1.71 -8.74
N LEU A 28 2.33 -2.81 -8.15
CA LEU A 28 0.96 -2.94 -7.65
C LEU A 28 0.98 -3.14 -6.15
N GLY A 29 0.38 -2.18 -5.43
CA GLY A 29 0.16 -2.27 -4.00
C GLY A 29 -0.90 -3.31 -3.68
N TYR A 30 -0.67 -4.12 -2.64
CA TYR A 30 -1.68 -5.01 -2.11
C TYR A 30 -1.69 -4.96 -0.58
N ILE A 31 -2.90 -5.08 -0.03
CA ILE A 31 -3.17 -4.93 1.40
C ILE A 31 -3.49 -6.25 2.08
N CYS A 32 -4.19 -7.13 1.39
CA CYS A 32 -4.72 -8.36 1.96
C CYS A 32 -3.76 -9.54 1.73
N ALA A 33 -3.58 -10.40 2.72
CA ALA A 33 -2.70 -11.57 2.59
C ALA A 33 -3.26 -12.63 1.64
N TYR A 34 -4.57 -12.63 1.40
CA TYR A 34 -5.25 -13.54 0.48
C TYR A 34 -5.07 -13.17 -0.99
N ILE A 35 -4.51 -12.00 -1.30
CA ILE A 35 -4.23 -11.61 -2.69
C ILE A 35 -3.07 -12.47 -3.20
N PRO A 36 -3.26 -13.25 -4.28
CA PRO A 36 -2.24 -14.15 -4.81
C PRO A 36 -1.13 -13.35 -5.49
N ARG A 37 -0.07 -13.05 -4.75
CA ARG A 37 1.10 -12.31 -5.26
C ARG A 37 1.78 -13.01 -6.43
N GLU A 38 1.71 -14.33 -6.45
CA GLU A 38 2.31 -15.19 -7.46
C GLU A 38 1.69 -14.91 -8.83
N LEU A 39 0.37 -14.68 -8.89
CA LEU A 39 -0.33 -14.33 -10.12
C LEU A 39 0.03 -12.91 -10.59
N ILE A 40 0.11 -11.95 -9.67
CA ILE A 40 0.54 -10.57 -9.96
C ILE A 40 1.95 -10.57 -10.55
N HIS A 41 2.86 -11.32 -9.93
CA HIS A 41 4.24 -11.44 -10.38
C HIS A 41 4.35 -12.16 -11.73
N ALA A 42 3.55 -13.21 -11.96
CA ALA A 42 3.47 -13.90 -13.25
C ALA A 42 2.98 -12.98 -14.38
N GLY A 43 2.11 -12.01 -14.07
CA GLY A 43 1.67 -10.96 -14.99
C GLY A 43 2.73 -9.90 -15.31
N GLY A 44 3.95 -10.02 -14.78
CA GLY A 44 5.03 -9.06 -15.01
C GLY A 44 4.91 -7.77 -14.17
N ILE A 45 4.07 -7.79 -13.13
CA ILE A 45 3.82 -6.68 -12.22
C ILE A 45 4.52 -6.97 -10.89
N LEU A 46 5.13 -5.97 -10.25
CA LEU A 46 5.76 -6.17 -8.94
C LEU A 46 4.71 -6.05 -7.82
N PRO A 47 4.41 -7.13 -7.06
CA PRO A 47 3.52 -7.02 -5.91
C PRO A 47 4.22 -6.36 -4.73
N TYR A 48 3.72 -5.21 -4.31
CA TYR A 48 4.22 -4.44 -3.17
C TYR A 48 3.27 -4.51 -1.97
N ARG A 49 3.75 -4.96 -0.81
CA ARG A 49 2.93 -5.04 0.41
C ARG A 49 2.80 -3.65 1.03
N ILE A 50 1.58 -3.12 1.06
CA ILE A 50 1.32 -1.89 1.82
C ILE A 50 1.60 -2.13 3.30
N GLY A 51 2.32 -1.20 3.91
CA GLY A 51 2.59 -1.21 5.33
C GLY A 51 2.81 0.20 5.87
N ALA A 52 2.49 0.39 7.15
CA ALA A 52 2.58 1.64 7.88
C ALA A 52 4.02 1.99 8.35
N ARG A 53 5.04 1.67 7.56
CA ARG A 53 6.45 1.86 7.95
C ARG A 53 6.78 3.35 8.02
N GLY A 54 7.41 3.79 9.11
CA GLY A 54 7.81 5.19 9.28
C GLY A 54 6.67 6.17 9.56
N CYS A 55 5.43 5.69 9.77
CA CYS A 55 4.31 6.55 10.13
C CYS A 55 4.36 6.90 11.63
N ALA A 56 4.73 8.15 11.95
CA ALA A 56 4.81 8.63 13.34
C ALA A 56 3.49 9.24 13.86
N THR A 57 2.65 9.78 12.97
CA THR A 57 1.41 10.50 13.32
C THR A 57 0.31 10.21 12.31
N THR A 58 -0.96 10.30 12.72
CA THR A 58 -2.16 10.01 11.89
C THR A 58 -3.07 11.24 11.74
N THR A 59 -2.52 12.45 11.81
CA THR A 59 -3.27 13.70 11.92
C THR A 59 -4.27 13.92 10.78
N GLN A 60 -3.92 13.59 9.54
CA GLN A 60 -4.85 13.70 8.41
C GLN A 60 -5.82 12.53 8.40
N ALA A 61 -5.33 11.31 8.65
CA ALA A 61 -6.18 10.12 8.69
C ALA A 61 -7.29 10.20 9.75
N ASP A 62 -7.02 10.84 10.89
CA ASP A 62 -8.00 11.04 11.97
C ASP A 62 -9.16 11.98 11.60
N ALA A 63 -9.00 12.82 10.56
CA ALA A 63 -10.09 13.62 10.01
C ALA A 63 -11.06 12.78 9.16
N TRP A 64 -10.60 11.66 8.62
CA TRP A 64 -11.36 10.82 7.69
C TRP A 64 -11.82 9.50 8.29
N MET A 65 -11.13 9.01 9.32
CA MET A 65 -11.42 7.74 9.98
C MET A 65 -11.68 7.97 11.47
N ALA A 66 -12.67 7.26 12.01
CA ALA A 66 -12.94 7.31 13.45
C ALA A 66 -11.74 6.82 14.27
N SER A 67 -11.54 7.40 15.45
CA SER A 67 -10.46 7.02 16.38
C SER A 67 -10.50 5.57 16.85
N LEU A 68 -11.68 4.93 16.77
CA LEU A 68 -11.91 3.52 17.07
C LEU A 68 -11.37 2.56 15.98
N THR A 69 -10.98 3.08 14.82
CA THR A 69 -10.38 2.26 13.75
C THR A 69 -8.96 1.84 14.12
N CYS A 70 -8.54 0.67 13.63
CA CYS A 70 -7.22 0.14 13.98
C CYS A 70 -6.10 1.09 13.50
N SER A 71 -5.05 1.20 14.32
CA SER A 71 -3.93 2.11 14.05
C SER A 71 -3.28 1.83 12.69
N PHE A 72 -3.22 0.56 12.28
CA PHE A 72 -2.65 0.18 10.99
C PHE A 72 -3.37 0.83 9.81
N SER A 73 -4.70 0.77 9.75
CA SER A 73 -5.48 1.38 8.66
C SER A 73 -5.29 2.89 8.63
N ARG A 74 -5.31 3.56 9.80
CA ARG A 74 -5.10 5.01 9.88
C ARG A 74 -3.70 5.41 9.45
N SER A 75 -2.67 4.69 9.88
CA SER A 75 -1.30 4.96 9.47
C SER A 75 -1.07 4.72 7.98
N CYS A 76 -1.68 3.68 7.40
CA CYS A 76 -1.64 3.46 5.95
C CYS A 76 -2.36 4.58 5.19
N LEU A 77 -3.52 5.02 5.66
CA LEU A 77 -4.22 6.15 5.04
C LEU A 77 -3.39 7.44 5.13
N GLU A 78 -2.77 7.72 6.27
CA GLU A 78 -1.91 8.90 6.43
C GLU A 78 -0.78 8.91 5.39
N LEU A 79 -0.09 7.78 5.23
CA LEU A 79 0.99 7.66 4.24
C LEU A 79 0.47 7.81 2.81
N ALA A 80 -0.73 7.29 2.53
CA ALA A 80 -1.38 7.49 1.24
C ALA A 80 -1.72 8.97 0.98
N LEU A 81 -2.27 9.67 1.98
CA LEU A 81 -2.59 11.10 1.90
C LEU A 81 -1.35 11.98 1.78
N ARG A 82 -0.22 11.57 2.38
CA ARG A 82 1.08 12.24 2.21
C ARG A 82 1.73 12.00 0.84
N GLY A 83 1.20 11.07 0.03
CA GLY A 83 1.77 10.73 -1.28
C GLY A 83 3.01 9.82 -1.20
N GLU A 84 3.28 9.21 -0.05
CA GLU A 84 4.43 8.30 0.14
C GLU A 84 4.31 7.03 -0.72
N TYR A 85 3.10 6.70 -1.18
CA TYR A 85 2.83 5.59 -2.10
C TYR A 85 2.76 6.00 -3.58
N SER A 86 3.25 7.19 -3.95
CA SER A 86 3.24 7.70 -5.33
C SER A 86 3.98 6.85 -6.36
N PHE A 87 4.86 5.93 -5.92
CA PHE A 87 5.55 4.98 -6.80
C PHE A 87 4.65 3.83 -7.29
N LEU A 88 3.51 3.60 -6.62
CA LEU A 88 2.54 2.57 -6.99
C LEU A 88 1.73 3.00 -8.21
N ASP A 89 1.55 2.09 -9.15
CA ASP A 89 0.69 2.29 -10.32
C ASP A 89 -0.76 1.85 -10.03
N GLY A 90 -0.98 1.14 -8.93
CA GLY A 90 -2.28 0.66 -8.51
C GLY A 90 -2.29 0.13 -7.08
N LEU A 91 -3.49 -0.04 -6.54
CA LEU A 91 -3.74 -0.63 -5.24
C LEU A 91 -4.89 -1.63 -5.34
N ILE A 92 -4.64 -2.89 -4.98
CA ILE A 92 -5.66 -3.93 -4.83
C ILE A 92 -5.94 -4.18 -3.35
N SER A 93 -7.21 -4.21 -3.02
CA SER A 93 -7.71 -4.60 -1.70
C SER A 93 -8.72 -5.72 -1.84
N MET A 94 -8.85 -6.52 -0.78
CA MET A 94 -9.91 -7.52 -0.66
C MET A 94 -10.72 -7.17 0.59
N ASN A 95 -12.02 -7.44 0.57
CA ASN A 95 -13.00 -7.11 1.60
C ASN A 95 -12.85 -7.93 2.90
N THR A 96 -11.65 -8.00 3.47
CA THR A 96 -11.41 -8.81 4.67
C THR A 96 -11.78 -8.13 5.98
N CYS A 97 -11.67 -6.80 6.07
CA CYS A 97 -12.09 -6.08 7.27
C CYS A 97 -12.58 -4.66 6.94
N GLU A 98 -13.55 -4.19 7.72
CA GLU A 98 -14.20 -2.90 7.47
C GLU A 98 -13.22 -1.72 7.59
N CYS A 99 -12.27 -1.76 8.52
CA CYS A 99 -11.28 -0.68 8.67
C CYS A 99 -10.41 -0.51 7.40
N MET A 100 -10.00 -1.61 6.76
CA MET A 100 -9.22 -1.54 5.52
C MET A 100 -10.08 -1.18 4.32
N ARG A 101 -11.33 -1.64 4.27
CA ARG A 101 -12.29 -1.20 3.26
C ARG A 101 -12.50 0.31 3.32
N ARG A 102 -12.80 0.87 4.49
CA ARG A 102 -12.92 2.31 4.71
C ARG A 102 -11.66 3.09 4.36
N MET A 103 -10.48 2.56 4.71
CA MET A 103 -9.20 3.15 4.33
C MET A 103 -9.04 3.18 2.79
N CYS A 104 -9.38 2.09 2.09
CA CYS A 104 -9.35 2.05 0.63
C CYS A 104 -10.37 3.03 0.02
N ASP A 105 -11.60 3.07 0.53
CA ASP A 105 -12.63 4.01 0.07
C ASP A 105 -12.16 5.47 0.20
N ASN A 106 -11.56 5.80 1.35
CA ASN A 106 -11.08 7.16 1.60
C ASN A 106 -9.83 7.53 0.80
N THR A 107 -8.98 6.53 0.50
CA THR A 107 -7.82 6.70 -0.39
C THR A 107 -8.29 7.00 -1.82
N GLN A 108 -9.37 6.37 -2.28
CA GLN A 108 -9.96 6.59 -3.62
C GLN A 108 -10.56 7.99 -3.78
N GLY A 109 -11.26 8.49 -2.76
CA GLY A 109 -11.83 9.84 -2.77
C GLY A 109 -10.78 10.97 -2.87
N ASN A 110 -9.51 10.65 -2.67
CA ASN A 110 -8.39 11.60 -2.63
C ASN A 110 -7.37 11.41 -3.77
N ASN A 111 -7.79 10.88 -4.93
CA ASN A 111 -6.98 10.74 -6.16
C ASN A 111 -5.74 9.81 -6.07
N ALA A 112 -5.74 8.82 -5.18
CA ALA A 112 -4.67 7.81 -5.15
C ALA A 112 -4.88 6.71 -6.23
N PRO A 113 -3.79 6.10 -6.75
CA PRO A 113 -3.84 5.17 -7.89
C PRO A 113 -4.70 3.92 -7.61
N GLN A 114 -5.68 3.66 -8.49
CA GLN A 114 -6.64 2.54 -8.41
C GLN A 114 -6.34 1.41 -9.40
N TYR A 115 -6.54 0.16 -8.97
CA TYR A 115 -7.10 -0.93 -9.81
C TYR A 115 -8.08 -1.73 -8.94
N HIS A 116 -9.37 -1.71 -9.33
CA HIS A 116 -10.47 -2.26 -8.56
C HIS A 116 -10.92 -3.60 -9.16
N GLU A 117 -10.61 -4.71 -8.48
CA GLU A 117 -11.39 -5.93 -8.61
C GLU A 117 -11.73 -6.39 -7.19
N ASP A 118 -12.97 -6.09 -6.78
CA ASP A 118 -13.61 -6.73 -5.64
C ASP A 118 -13.80 -8.22 -6.01
N ILE A 119 -12.75 -9.02 -5.81
CA ILE A 119 -12.86 -10.48 -5.88
C ILE A 119 -13.66 -10.90 -4.64
N ASN A 120 -14.96 -11.08 -4.81
CA ASN A 120 -15.89 -11.59 -3.82
C ASN A 120 -16.29 -13.03 -4.17
#